data_AF-A0A8J6ETE8-F1
#
_entry.id   AF-A0A8J6ETE8-F1
#
_cell.length_a   1.000
_cell.length_b   1.000
_cell.length_c   1.000
_cell.angle_alpha   90.00
_cell.angle_beta   90.00
_cell.angle_gamma   90.00
#
_symmetry.space_group_name_H-M   'P 1'
#
loop_
_entity.id
_entity.type
_entity.pdbx_description
1 polymer ?
#
loop_
_entity_poly.entity_id
_entity_poly.type
_entity_poly.pdbx_seq_one_letter_code
_entity_poly.pdbx_strand_id
1 'polypeptide(L)'
;MDRSGTSPLSANDYLLRGSVSSSGVRSVDVIVYLINDTAIPLTVDGLSATTAHEVHRKVLEVLHLPDIAQEVFSLWLISPFLGKDLQNLNSSLQN
;
A
#
# COMPACT_ATOMS: atom_id res chain seq x y z
N MET A 1 -18.57 51.70 33.77
CA MET A 1 -17.14 51.42 33.51
C MET A 1 -16.53 51.27 34.90
N ASP A 2 -15.94 50.16 35.35
CA ASP A 2 -15.36 48.95 34.76
C ASP A 2 -15.07 48.01 35.95
N ARG A 3 -15.32 46.70 35.78
CA ARG A 3 -14.69 45.55 36.48
C ARG A 3 -15.64 44.35 36.42
N SER A 4 -15.21 43.30 35.75
CA SER A 4 -15.12 41.95 36.31
C SER A 4 -14.50 41.06 35.25
N GLY A 5 -13.47 40.32 35.66
CA GLY A 5 -12.53 39.65 34.79
C GLY A 5 -13.21 38.68 33.83
N THR A 6 -12.96 38.90 32.55
CA THR A 6 -12.96 37.82 31.57
C THR A 6 -11.85 36.86 31.95
N SER A 7 -12.25 35.70 32.47
CA SER A 7 -11.35 34.56 32.64
C SER A 7 -10.57 34.35 31.36
N PRO A 8 -9.24 34.13 31.41
CA PRO A 8 -8.52 33.73 30.20
C PRO A 8 -9.11 32.39 29.79
N LEU A 9 -9.88 32.40 28.70
CA LEU A 9 -10.33 31.19 28.03
C LEU A 9 -9.09 30.33 27.82
N SER A 10 -9.20 29.14 28.38
CA SER A 10 -8.20 28.11 28.47
C SER A 10 -7.32 28.08 27.21
N ALA A 11 -6.03 28.29 27.43
CA ALA A 11 -4.97 28.15 26.44
C ALA A 11 -4.91 26.76 25.76
N ASN A 12 -5.81 25.84 26.10
CA ASN A 12 -5.81 24.50 25.56
C ASN A 12 -6.64 24.35 24.27
N ASP A 13 -7.52 25.31 23.93
CA ASP A 13 -8.37 25.17 22.74
C ASP A 13 -7.68 25.58 21.42
N TYR A 14 -6.51 26.24 21.47
CA TYR A 14 -5.73 26.54 20.27
C TYR A 14 -4.77 25.42 19.85
N LEU A 15 -4.53 24.42 20.70
CA LEU A 15 -3.66 23.29 20.40
C LEU A 15 -4.37 22.14 19.68
N LEU A 16 -5.69 22.25 19.48
CA LEU A 16 -6.48 21.32 18.67
C LEU A 16 -6.42 21.64 17.16
N ARG A 17 -5.52 22.52 16.72
CA ARG A 17 -5.22 22.70 15.30
C ARG A 17 -4.16 21.70 14.84
N GLY A 18 -4.62 20.50 14.52
CA GLY A 18 -4.04 19.68 13.47
C GLY A 18 -2.72 19.00 13.82
N SER A 19 -2.77 18.01 14.72
CA SER A 19 -1.83 16.90 14.64
C SER A 19 -2.24 16.01 13.46
N VAL A 20 -1.86 16.39 12.26
CA VAL A 20 -1.85 15.46 11.13
C VAL A 20 -0.64 14.57 11.36
N SER A 21 -0.86 13.41 11.97
CA SER A 21 0.11 12.34 11.96
C SER A 21 0.29 11.91 10.51
N SER A 22 1.24 12.53 9.80
CA SER A 22 1.80 11.94 8.59
C SER A 22 2.62 10.73 9.04
N SER A 23 1.94 9.62 9.35
CA SER A 23 2.57 8.33 9.10
C SER A 23 2.85 8.35 7.61
N GLY A 24 4.11 8.65 7.25
CA GLY A 24 4.52 8.80 5.86
C GLY A 24 4.30 7.47 5.18
N VAL A 25 3.13 7.31 4.56
CA VAL A 25 2.79 6.14 3.78
C VAL A 25 3.73 6.21 2.60
N ARG A 26 4.79 5.40 2.63
CA ARG A 26 5.80 5.38 1.58
C ARG A 26 5.14 4.77 0.35
N SER A 27 4.80 5.61 -0.63
CA SER A 27 4.35 5.16 -1.94
C SER A 27 5.52 4.52 -2.69
N VAL A 28 5.25 3.41 -3.36
CA VAL A 28 6.21 2.67 -4.19
C VAL A 28 5.59 2.45 -5.55
N ASP A 29 6.36 2.71 -6.60
CA ASP A 29 5.96 2.39 -7.96
C ASP A 29 6.28 0.94 -8.26
N VAL A 30 5.25 0.17 -8.64
CA VAL A 30 5.36 -1.20 -9.09
C VAL A 30 4.93 -1.30 -10.55
N ILE A 31 5.44 -2.31 -11.25
CA ILE A 31 5.03 -2.60 -12.64
C ILE A 31 4.33 -3.95 -12.63
N VAL A 32 3.12 -3.99 -13.19
CA VAL A 32 2.35 -5.20 -13.39
C VAL A 32 2.43 -5.59 -14.86
N TYR A 33 2.86 -6.81 -15.13
CA TYR A 33 2.95 -7.34 -16.49
C TYR A 33 1.71 -8.19 -16.79
N LEU A 34 1.05 -7.88 -17.89
CA LEU A 34 0.02 -8.74 -18.46
C LEU A 34 0.65 -9.86 -19.29
N ILE A 35 -0.16 -10.89 -19.60
CA ILE A 35 0.27 -12.05 -20.39
C ILE A 35 0.71 -11.68 -21.83
N ASN A 36 0.29 -10.53 -22.33
CA ASN A 36 0.66 -9.97 -23.63
C ASN A 36 1.87 -9.01 -23.55
N ASP A 37 2.66 -9.11 -22.48
CA ASP A 37 3.83 -8.28 -22.18
C ASP A 37 3.53 -6.78 -22.00
N THR A 38 2.26 -6.40 -21.85
CA THR A 38 1.91 -5.01 -21.53
C THR A 38 2.29 -4.72 -20.09
N ALA A 39 3.10 -3.67 -19.89
CA ALA A 39 3.52 -3.20 -18.58
C ALA A 39 2.58 -2.08 -18.10
N ILE A 40 1.99 -2.26 -16.92
CA ILE A 40 1.09 -1.31 -16.28
C ILE A 40 1.79 -0.74 -15.04
N PRO A 41 2.17 0.55 -15.05
CA PRO A 41 2.71 1.19 -13.88
C PRO A 41 1.60 1.41 -12.85
N LEU A 42 1.89 1.10 -11.59
CA LEU A 42 0.97 1.30 -10.48
C LEU A 42 1.70 1.88 -9.27
N THR A 43 1.19 2.98 -8.75
CA THR A 43 1.67 3.54 -7.48
C THR A 43 0.90 2.90 -6.31
N VAL A 44 1.63 2.23 -5.44
CA VAL A 44 1.10 1.50 -4.27
C VAL A 44 1.59 2.15 -2.99
N ASP A 45 0.63 2.60 -2.18
CA ASP A 45 0.89 3.30 -0.94
C ASP A 45 1.08 2.30 0.21
N GLY A 46 2.21 2.40 0.91
CA GLY A 46 2.42 1.61 2.12
C GLY A 46 2.57 0.13 1.82
N LEU A 47 3.44 -0.21 0.85
CA LEU A 47 3.63 -1.57 0.32
C LEU A 47 3.78 -2.66 1.40
N SER A 48 4.38 -2.34 2.56
CA SER A 48 4.52 -3.27 3.68
C SER A 48 3.19 -3.69 4.34
N ALA A 49 2.15 -2.87 4.20
CA ALA A 49 0.80 -3.09 4.72
C ALA A 49 -0.22 -3.38 3.60
N THR A 50 0.13 -3.14 2.33
CA THR A 50 -0.76 -3.39 1.20
C THR A 50 -1.01 -4.88 1.02
N THR A 51 -2.28 -5.24 0.88
CA THR A 51 -2.70 -6.60 0.58
C THR A 51 -2.67 -6.88 -0.93
N ALA A 52 -2.49 -8.15 -1.31
CA ALA A 52 -2.62 -8.57 -2.71
C ALA A 52 -3.99 -8.21 -3.30
N HIS A 53 -5.04 -8.22 -2.47
CA HIS A 53 -6.40 -7.84 -2.87
C HIS A 53 -6.49 -6.35 -3.25
N GLU A 54 -5.88 -5.46 -2.49
CA GLU A 54 -5.84 -4.02 -2.81
C GLU A 54 -5.06 -3.73 -4.08
N VAL A 55 -3.92 -4.40 -4.28
CA VAL A 55 -3.15 -4.31 -5.53
C VAL A 55 -4.01 -4.82 -6.70
N HIS A 56 -4.71 -5.94 -6.52
CA HIS A 56 -5.56 -6.53 -7.55
C HIS A 56 -6.68 -5.57 -7.95
N ARG A 57 -7.39 -4.98 -6.98
CA ARG A 57 -8.44 -3.99 -7.26
C ARG A 57 -7.90 -2.80 -8.04
N LYS A 58 -6.76 -2.24 -7.60
CA LYS A 58 -6.10 -1.12 -8.31
C LYS A 58 -5.74 -1.47 -9.77
N VAL A 59 -5.27 -2.68 -10.04
CA VAL A 59 -4.99 -3.14 -11.41
C VAL A 59 -6.26 -3.21 -12.26
N LEU A 60 -7.34 -3.75 -11.72
CA LEU A 60 -8.63 -3.82 -12.42
C LEU A 60 -9.19 -2.42 -12.72
N GLU A 61 -9.08 -1.49 -11.76
CA GLU A 61 -9.48 -0.09 -11.93
C GLU A 61 -8.73 0.58 -13.09
N VAL A 62 -7.40 0.42 -13.16
CA VAL A 62 -6.57 0.99 -14.25
C VAL A 62 -6.90 0.36 -15.60
N LEU A 63 -7.27 -0.92 -15.61
CA LEU A 63 -7.68 -1.64 -16.81
C LEU A 63 -9.15 -1.42 -17.20
N HIS A 64 -9.90 -0.64 -16.40
CA HIS A 64 -11.33 -0.42 -16.58
C HIS A 64 -12.13 -1.74 -16.65
N LEU A 65 -11.72 -2.75 -15.87
CA LEU A 65 -12.39 -4.04 -15.81
C LEU A 65 -13.54 -4.00 -14.81
N PRO A 66 -14.62 -4.76 -15.06
CA PRO A 66 -15.74 -4.84 -14.13
C PRO A 66 -15.35 -5.60 -12.86
N ASP A 67 -16.02 -5.32 -11.74
CA ASP A 67 -15.69 -5.92 -10.43
C ASP A 67 -15.69 -7.46 -10.43
N ILE A 68 -16.55 -8.08 -11.26
CA ILE A 68 -16.58 -9.54 -11.47
C ILE A 68 -15.24 -10.12 -11.94
N ALA A 69 -14.39 -9.30 -12.57
CA ALA A 69 -13.05 -9.70 -12.99
C ALA A 69 -12.19 -10.13 -11.79
N GLN A 70 -12.46 -9.62 -10.59
CA GLN A 70 -11.69 -9.96 -9.39
C GLN A 70 -11.72 -11.45 -9.04
N GLU A 71 -12.77 -12.16 -9.44
CA GLU A 71 -12.92 -13.61 -9.20
C GLU A 71 -12.22 -14.49 -10.24
N VAL A 72 -11.89 -13.93 -11.42
CA VAL A 72 -11.32 -14.70 -12.55
C VAL A 72 -9.85 -14.36 -12.83
N PHE A 73 -9.35 -13.24 -12.30
CA PHE A 73 -7.95 -12.83 -12.42
C PHE A 73 -7.15 -13.19 -11.16
N SER A 74 -5.83 -13.34 -11.32
CA SER A 74 -4.90 -13.63 -10.22
C SER A 74 -3.59 -12.90 -10.44
N LEU A 75 -2.98 -12.43 -9.34
CA LEU A 75 -1.67 -11.80 -9.35
C LEU A 75 -0.58 -12.83 -9.05
N TRP A 76 0.53 -12.75 -9.78
CA TRP A 76 1.69 -13.61 -9.63
C TRP A 76 2.92 -12.75 -9.34
N LEU A 77 3.69 -13.10 -8.32
CA LEU A 77 4.96 -12.43 -8.03
C LEU A 77 6.09 -13.20 -8.71
N ILE A 78 6.71 -12.57 -9.69
CA ILE A 78 7.88 -13.14 -10.37
C ILE A 78 9.12 -12.48 -9.77
N SER A 79 9.98 -13.27 -9.13
CA SER A 79 11.30 -12.80 -8.69
C SER A 79 12.38 -13.65 -9.34
N PRO A 80 13.41 -13.03 -9.94
CA PRO A 80 14.56 -13.76 -10.46
C PRO A 80 15.35 -14.49 -9.36
N PHE A 81 15.06 -14.21 -8.08
CA PHE A 81 15.75 -14.80 -6.93
C PHE A 81 14.97 -15.91 -6.23
N LEU A 82 13.68 -16.11 -6.54
CA LEU A 82 12.84 -17.11 -5.88
C LEU A 82 13.23 -18.56 -6.25
N GLY A 83 13.91 -18.78 -7.37
CA GLY A 83 14.28 -20.11 -7.85
C GLY A 83 15.57 -20.72 -7.26
N LYS A 84 16.47 -19.90 -6.71
CA LYS A 84 17.81 -20.36 -6.27
C LYS A 84 17.80 -20.97 -4.86
N ASP A 85 17.00 -20.45 -3.94
CA ASP A 85 17.04 -20.88 -2.53
C ASP A 85 16.25 -22.18 -2.29
N LEU A 86 15.22 -22.47 -3.09
CA LEU A 86 14.49 -23.75 -3.00
C LEU A 86 15.37 -24.95 -3.40
N GLN A 87 16.31 -24.78 -4.33
CA GLN A 87 17.23 -25.85 -4.73
C GLN A 87 18.30 -26.12 -3.67
N ASN A 88 18.70 -25.09 -2.92
CA ASN A 88 19.69 -25.22 -1.87
C ASN A 88 19.14 -26.02 -0.67
N LEU A 89 17.85 -25.86 -0.35
CA LEU A 89 17.22 -26.56 0.78
C LEU A 89 17.10 -28.08 0.56
N ASN A 90 16.90 -28.54 -0.68
CA ASN A 90 16.83 -29.96 -1.00
C ASN A 90 18.21 -30.64 -0.93
N SER A 91 19.28 -29.88 -1.17
CA SER A 91 20.66 -30.38 -1.08
C SER A 91 21.12 -30.62 0.37
N SER A 92 20.54 -29.91 1.34
CA SER A 92 20.88 -30.06 2.77
C SER A 92 20.19 -31.25 3.46
N LEU A 93 19.19 -31.87 2.82
CA LEU A 93 18.53 -33.08 3.33
C LEU A 93 19.11 -34.39 2.74
N GLN A 94 20.13 -34.27 1.88
CA GLN A 94 20.83 -35.39 1.27
C GLN A 94 22.29 -35.57 1.76
N ASN A 95 22.69 -34.87 2.83
CA ASN A 95 23.99 -35.04 3.49
C ASN A 95 23.84 -35.51 4.94
#